data_AF-M1JF71-F1
#
_entry.id   AF-M1JF71-F1
#
_cell.length_a   1.000
_cell.length_b   1.000
_cell.length_c   1.000
_cell.angle_alpha   90.00
_cell.angle_beta   90.00
_cell.angle_gamma   90.00
#
_symmetry.space_group_name_H-M   'P 1'
#
loop_
_entity.id
_entity.type
_entity.pdbx_description
1 polymer ?
#
loop_
_entity_poly.entity_id
_entity_poly.type
_entity_poly.pdbx_seq_one_letter_code
_entity_poly.pdbx_strand_id
1 'polypeptide(L)'
;MNNRRDNKRIILTEERSPEGLKSMKRKKEVLKMVSKENNIIEEKTLIQISKTLKKRLKEISKLDCKVNCKIKATVGLSKKPNESKLGRGKGDIEKYIWYIKKGNLLYIILYKTKEQELLIKSLIKEISYWLPFKIKIEKEKSI
;
A
#
# COMPACT_ATOMS: atom_id res chain seq x y z
N MET A 1 -36.03 20.78 61.34
CA MET A 1 -34.61 20.41 61.54
C MET A 1 -33.83 20.88 60.32
N ASN A 2 -32.73 21.58 60.59
CA ASN A 2 -31.99 22.44 59.68
C ASN A 2 -31.18 21.72 58.59
N ASN A 3 -31.08 22.40 57.45
CA ASN A 3 -29.99 22.35 56.48
C ASN A 3 -28.59 22.37 57.15
N ARG A 4 -27.62 21.59 56.62
CA ARG A 4 -26.37 22.08 56.01
C ARG A 4 -25.40 20.93 55.67
N ARG A 5 -25.09 20.85 54.37
CA ARG A 5 -23.82 20.54 53.69
C ARG A 5 -22.70 19.89 54.52
N ASP A 6 -22.19 18.77 54.01
CA ASP A 6 -20.75 18.54 53.94
C ASP A 6 -20.34 17.79 52.66
N ASN A 7 -19.36 18.38 51.99
CA ASN A 7 -18.67 17.90 50.80
C ASN A 7 -17.64 16.81 51.15
N LYS A 8 -17.22 16.07 50.10
CA LYS A 8 -16.00 15.25 49.95
C LYS A 8 -16.11 13.77 50.36
N ARG A 9 -16.16 12.90 49.36
CA ARG A 9 -14.94 12.19 48.90
C ARG A 9 -15.21 11.47 47.58
N ILE A 10 -14.56 11.98 46.55
CA ILE A 10 -14.21 11.30 45.32
C ILE A 10 -13.41 10.05 45.73
N ILE A 11 -13.94 8.86 45.48
CA ILE A 11 -13.18 7.62 45.64
C ILE A 11 -12.32 7.48 44.38
N LEU A 12 -11.12 8.04 44.44
CA LEU A 12 -10.01 7.66 43.59
C LEU A 12 -9.45 6.31 44.07
N THR A 13 -8.76 5.64 43.15
CA THR A 13 -7.79 4.55 43.35
C THR A 13 -8.34 3.17 43.72
N GLU A 14 -8.68 2.38 42.69
CA GLU A 14 -8.08 1.04 42.59
C GLU A 14 -7.01 1.10 41.50
N GLU A 15 -5.76 1.13 41.95
CA GLU A 15 -4.56 0.95 41.16
C GLU A 15 -4.58 -0.45 40.53
N ARG A 16 -5.03 -0.56 39.28
CA ARG A 16 -4.63 -1.71 38.46
C ARG A 16 -3.22 -1.47 37.97
N SER A 17 -2.29 -2.00 38.75
CA SER A 17 -0.90 -2.30 38.44
C SER A 17 -0.56 -2.34 36.94
N PRO A 18 0.53 -1.68 36.50
CA PRO A 18 0.90 -1.54 35.09
C PRO A 18 1.45 -2.82 34.43
N GLU A 19 1.34 -3.98 35.08
CA GLU A 19 2.04 -5.21 34.67
C GLU A 19 1.21 -6.17 33.79
N GLY A 20 0.04 -5.74 33.32
CA GLY A 20 -0.86 -6.54 32.47
C GLY A 20 -0.76 -6.31 30.96
N LEU A 21 0.06 -5.39 30.47
CA LEU A 21 0.18 -5.05 29.03
C LEU A 21 1.24 -5.88 28.29
N LYS A 22 1.44 -7.14 28.70
CA LYS A 22 2.27 -8.11 27.98
C LYS A 22 1.61 -8.49 26.65
N SER A 23 1.92 -7.70 25.62
CA SER A 23 2.05 -8.10 24.22
C SER A 23 0.88 -8.90 23.63
N MET A 24 -0.32 -8.32 23.60
CA MET A 24 -1.25 -8.67 22.53
C MET A 24 -0.59 -8.28 21.20
N LYS A 25 0.07 -9.24 20.54
CA LYS A 25 0.49 -9.11 19.13
C LYS A 25 -0.79 -8.80 18.34
N ARG A 26 -1.13 -7.52 18.17
CA ARG A 26 -2.28 -7.08 17.37
C ARG A 26 -2.15 -7.78 16.02
N LYS A 27 -3.09 -8.68 15.68
CA LYS A 27 -3.14 -9.37 14.39
C LYS A 27 -2.98 -8.29 13.31
N LYS A 28 -1.92 -8.38 12.51
CA LYS A 28 -1.75 -7.48 11.36
C LYS A 28 -2.73 -7.97 10.30
N GLU A 29 -3.68 -7.12 9.94
CA GLU A 29 -4.54 -7.37 8.80
C GLU A 29 -3.80 -6.97 7.52
N VAL A 30 -4.10 -7.65 6.41
CA VAL A 30 -3.38 -7.50 5.15
C VAL A 30 -4.34 -7.11 4.04
N LEU A 31 -4.00 -6.02 3.34
CA LEU A 31 -4.68 -5.60 2.13
C LEU A 31 -3.76 -5.83 0.93
N LYS A 32 -4.29 -6.48 -0.09
CA LYS A 32 -3.60 -6.85 -1.32
C LYS A 32 -4.17 -6.07 -2.49
N MET A 33 -3.28 -5.60 -3.35
CA MET A 33 -3.64 -4.96 -4.62
C MET A 33 -3.22 -5.88 -5.77
N VAL A 34 -4.20 -6.33 -6.54
CA VAL A 34 -4.04 -7.37 -7.56
C VAL A 34 -4.50 -6.85 -8.93
N SER A 35 -3.78 -7.17 -10.01
CA SER A 35 -4.20 -6.81 -11.38
C SER A 35 -5.38 -7.67 -11.85
N LYS A 36 -6.37 -7.06 -12.50
CA LYS A 36 -7.47 -7.79 -13.17
C LYS A 36 -7.20 -8.09 -14.64
N GLU A 37 -6.23 -7.44 -15.24
CA GLU A 37 -6.02 -7.43 -16.69
C GLU A 37 -4.54 -7.69 -17.02
N ASN A 38 -4.28 -8.15 -18.24
CA ASN A 38 -2.94 -8.24 -18.78
C ASN A 38 -2.58 -6.87 -19.37
N ASN A 39 -1.47 -6.27 -18.93
CA ASN A 39 -1.04 -4.98 -19.45
C ASN A 39 0.48 -4.80 -19.30
N ILE A 40 0.99 -3.73 -19.91
CA ILE A 40 2.39 -3.32 -19.88
C ILE A 40 2.46 -2.01 -19.10
N ILE A 41 3.44 -1.89 -18.21
CA ILE A 41 3.72 -0.64 -17.50
C ILE A 41 5.20 -0.29 -17.59
N GLU A 42 5.51 1.00 -17.67
CA GLU A 42 6.88 1.47 -17.62
C GLU A 42 7.44 1.38 -16.19
N GLU A 43 8.71 1.01 -16.09
CA GLU A 43 9.40 0.91 -14.80
C GLU A 43 9.38 2.25 -14.03
N LYS A 44 9.56 3.38 -14.72
CA LYS A 44 9.53 4.72 -14.11
C LYS A 44 8.21 5.00 -13.39
N THR A 45 7.09 4.66 -14.02
CA THR A 45 5.74 4.84 -13.45
C THR A 45 5.56 3.99 -12.19
N LEU A 46 5.99 2.73 -12.20
CA LEU A 46 5.93 1.86 -11.03
C LEU A 46 6.79 2.36 -9.87
N ILE A 47 8.00 2.85 -10.15
CA ILE A 47 8.88 3.43 -9.14
C ILE A 47 8.22 4.66 -8.52
N GLN A 48 7.65 5.55 -9.34
CA GLN A 48 6.96 6.75 -8.87
C GLN A 48 5.75 6.41 -8.00
N ILE A 49 4.89 5.50 -8.45
CA ILE A 49 3.73 5.03 -7.67
C ILE A 49 4.19 4.44 -6.33
N SER A 50 5.24 3.63 -6.34
CA SER A 50 5.80 3.03 -5.12
C SER A 50 6.33 4.07 -4.14
N LYS A 51 6.98 5.13 -4.64
CA LYS A 51 7.44 6.26 -3.81
C LYS A 51 6.26 7.02 -3.20
N THR A 52 5.24 7.34 -4.02
CA THR A 52 4.03 8.05 -3.57
C THR A 52 3.26 7.24 -2.52
N LEU A 53 3.07 5.93 -2.75
CA LEU A 53 2.46 5.02 -1.78
C LEU A 53 3.18 5.05 -0.45
N LYS A 54 4.50 4.86 -0.45
CA LYS A 54 5.31 4.84 0.77
C LYS A 54 5.22 6.18 1.52
N LYS A 55 5.27 7.31 0.79
CA LYS A 55 5.15 8.65 1.38
C LYS A 55 3.80 8.83 2.08
N ARG A 56 2.69 8.58 1.37
CA ARG A 56 1.34 8.76 1.92
C ARG A 56 1.01 7.76 3.04
N LEU A 57 1.47 6.51 2.94
CA LEU A 57 1.28 5.52 4.03
C LEU A 57 2.06 5.90 5.30
N LYS A 58 3.22 6.54 5.14
CA LYS A 58 3.99 7.08 6.27
C LYS A 58 3.25 8.23 6.96
N GLU A 59 2.63 9.12 6.19
CA GLU A 59 1.80 10.24 6.68
C GLU A 59 0.58 9.73 7.47
N ILE A 60 -0.11 8.69 6.99
CA ILE A 60 -1.33 8.21 7.63
C ILE A 60 -1.08 7.62 9.03
N SER A 61 -0.02 6.81 9.22
CA SER A 61 0.16 6.13 10.53
C SER A 61 1.48 5.40 10.75
N LYS A 62 2.59 5.83 10.12
CA LYS A 62 3.87 5.10 10.18
C LYS A 62 3.71 3.61 9.81
N LEU A 63 2.82 3.29 8.88
CA LEU A 63 2.56 1.91 8.47
C LEU A 63 3.67 1.38 7.57
N ASP A 64 4.01 0.12 7.76
CA ASP A 64 4.93 -0.60 6.90
C ASP A 64 4.19 -1.13 5.66
N CYS A 65 4.56 -0.61 4.49
CA CYS A 65 4.14 -1.14 3.21
C CYS A 65 5.19 -2.11 2.69
N LYS A 66 4.83 -3.39 2.52
CA LYS A 66 5.67 -4.36 1.81
C LYS A 66 5.28 -4.33 0.34
N VAL A 67 6.08 -3.62 -0.45
CA VAL A 67 5.97 -3.66 -1.91
C VAL A 67 6.45 -5.04 -2.36
N ASN A 68 5.53 -5.87 -2.85
CA ASN A 68 5.84 -7.18 -3.43
C ASN A 68 5.73 -7.13 -4.95
N CYS A 69 6.25 -6.07 -5.57
CA CYS A 69 6.48 -6.03 -7.02
C CYS A 69 7.74 -6.85 -7.33
N LYS A 70 7.64 -8.18 -7.23
CA LYS A 70 8.75 -9.13 -7.47
C LYS A 70 9.13 -9.32 -8.94
N ILE A 71 8.53 -8.56 -9.86
CA ILE A 71 8.67 -8.80 -11.29
C ILE A 71 9.76 -7.86 -11.81
N LYS A 72 11.02 -8.31 -11.87
CA LYS A 72 12.10 -7.47 -12.43
C LYS A 72 11.70 -6.94 -13.82
N ALA A 73 12.07 -5.69 -14.12
CA ALA A 73 11.88 -5.08 -15.44
C ALA A 73 12.35 -6.05 -16.52
N THR A 74 11.40 -6.63 -17.25
CA THR A 74 11.65 -7.89 -17.96
C THR A 74 12.13 -7.63 -19.38
N VAL A 75 11.77 -6.48 -19.96
CA VAL A 75 12.02 -6.19 -21.38
C VAL A 75 12.39 -4.73 -21.60
N GLY A 76 13.50 -4.52 -22.31
CA GLY A 76 13.87 -3.22 -22.88
C GLY A 76 13.13 -3.00 -24.20
N LEU A 77 12.41 -1.90 -24.30
CA LEU A 77 11.80 -1.42 -25.55
C LEU A 77 12.80 -0.52 -26.27
N SER A 78 13.27 -1.00 -27.42
CA SER A 78 14.14 -0.25 -28.33
C SER A 78 13.34 0.47 -29.39
N LYS A 79 13.75 1.69 -29.75
CA LYS A 79 13.23 2.40 -30.91
C LYS A 79 14.34 2.62 -31.92
N LYS A 80 14.02 2.51 -33.21
CA LYS A 80 14.99 2.88 -34.25
C LYS A 80 15.08 4.40 -34.35
N PRO A 81 16.28 4.96 -34.51
CA PRO A 81 16.41 6.38 -34.84
C PRO A 81 15.74 6.68 -36.18
N ASN A 82 15.10 7.84 -36.29
CA ASN A 82 14.29 8.23 -37.45
C ASN A 82 15.07 8.25 -38.78
N GLU A 83 16.39 8.42 -38.72
CA GLU A 83 17.27 8.47 -39.89
C GLU A 83 17.59 7.08 -40.49
N SER A 84 17.24 5.99 -39.79
CA SER A 84 17.62 4.64 -40.19
C SER A 84 16.58 3.98 -41.10
N LYS A 85 17.00 3.57 -42.31
CA LYS A 85 16.17 2.83 -43.27
C LYS A 85 15.83 1.41 -42.74
N LEU A 86 14.72 0.86 -43.21
CA LEU A 86 14.32 -0.54 -42.94
C LEU A 86 15.49 -1.49 -43.27
N GLY A 87 15.82 -2.41 -42.35
CA GLY A 87 16.88 -3.42 -42.52
C GLY A 87 18.11 -3.30 -41.61
N ARG A 88 18.44 -2.12 -41.06
CA ARG A 88 19.68 -1.91 -40.26
C ARG A 88 19.63 -2.35 -38.78
N GLY A 89 18.92 -3.42 -38.45
CA GLY A 89 18.88 -3.94 -37.06
C GLY A 89 17.98 -3.17 -36.08
N LYS A 90 18.06 -3.51 -34.78
CA LYS A 90 17.32 -2.83 -33.68
C LYS A 90 18.10 -1.58 -33.22
N GLY A 91 17.40 -0.54 -32.80
CA GLY A 91 18.02 0.66 -32.21
C GLY A 91 18.29 0.51 -30.71
N ASP A 92 18.69 1.60 -30.07
CA ASP A 92 18.99 1.63 -28.63
C ASP A 92 17.74 1.44 -27.77
N ILE A 93 17.95 0.95 -26.54
CA ILE A 93 16.89 0.76 -25.54
C ILE A 93 16.47 2.13 -25.00
N GLU A 94 15.23 2.54 -25.24
CA GLU A 94 14.70 3.80 -24.73
C GLU A 94 14.09 3.65 -23.34
N LYS A 95 13.35 2.56 -23.11
CA LYS A 95 12.59 2.35 -21.87
C LYS A 95 12.50 0.90 -21.46
N TYR A 96 12.44 0.69 -20.15
CA TYR A 96 12.21 -0.62 -19.56
C TYR A 96 10.73 -0.79 -19.17
N ILE A 97 10.17 -1.93 -19.53
CA ILE A 97 8.77 -2.26 -19.28
C ILE A 97 8.60 -3.54 -18.47
N TRP A 98 7.46 -3.59 -17.80
CA TRP A 98 7.00 -4.69 -16.97
C TRP A 98 5.73 -5.26 -17.56
N TYR A 99 5.72 -6.58 -17.78
CA TYR A 99 4.51 -7.30 -18.16
C TYR A 99 3.73 -7.68 -16.90
N ILE A 100 2.56 -7.08 -16.75
CA ILE A 100 1.63 -7.39 -15.68
C ILE A 100 0.63 -8.39 -16.24
N LYS A 101 0.58 -9.58 -15.63
CA LYS A 101 -0.44 -10.58 -15.89
C LYS A 101 -1.63 -10.37 -14.94
N LYS A 102 -2.81 -10.75 -15.39
CA LYS A 102 -4.00 -10.88 -14.54
C LYS A 102 -3.68 -11.77 -13.35
N GLY A 103 -4.08 -11.34 -12.15
CA GLY A 103 -3.81 -12.02 -10.89
C GLY A 103 -2.47 -11.64 -10.25
N ASN A 104 -1.63 -10.83 -10.90
CA ASN A 104 -0.37 -10.41 -10.30
C ASN A 104 -0.62 -9.50 -9.09
N LEU A 105 0.06 -9.82 -7.99
CA LEU A 105 0.09 -9.03 -6.78
C LEU A 105 1.10 -7.89 -6.92
N LEU A 106 0.64 -6.65 -6.74
CA LEU A 106 1.47 -5.44 -6.88
C LEU A 106 1.93 -4.96 -5.50
N TYR A 107 1.00 -4.80 -4.56
CA TYR A 107 1.29 -4.23 -3.25
C TYR A 107 0.62 -5.05 -2.14
N ILE A 108 1.34 -5.19 -1.03
CA ILE A 108 0.85 -5.76 0.22
C ILE A 108 0.97 -4.67 1.29
N ILE A 109 -0.16 -4.25 1.84
CA ILE A 109 -0.22 -3.19 2.85
C ILE A 109 -0.71 -3.81 4.15
N LEU A 110 0.08 -3.66 5.21
CA LEU A 110 -0.26 -4.12 6.54
C LEU A 110 -0.92 -2.98 7.31
N TYR A 111 -2.03 -3.26 7.98
CA TYR A 111 -2.74 -2.29 8.79
C TYR A 111 -3.24 -2.91 10.10
N LYS A 112 -3.64 -2.06 11.05
CA LYS A 112 -4.01 -2.47 12.41
C LYS A 112 -5.42 -2.04 12.82
N THR A 113 -5.95 -0.97 12.24
CA THR A 113 -7.26 -0.42 12.61
C THR A 113 -8.19 -0.33 11.40
N LYS A 114 -9.51 -0.36 11.66
CA LYS A 114 -10.53 -0.20 10.61
C LYS A 114 -10.46 1.17 9.94
N GLU A 115 -10.13 2.21 10.68
CA GLU A 115 -9.93 3.56 10.13
C GLU A 115 -8.79 3.60 9.11
N GLN A 116 -7.66 2.95 9.43
CA GLN A 116 -6.56 2.79 8.48
C GLN A 116 -7.00 2.03 7.24
N GLU A 117 -7.81 0.98 7.38
CA GLU A 117 -8.34 0.22 6.24
C GLU A 117 -9.08 1.13 5.24
N LEU A 118 -9.95 2.02 5.74
CA LEU A 118 -10.72 2.94 4.91
C LEU A 118 -9.83 3.94 4.19
N LEU A 119 -8.87 4.54 4.90
CA LEU A 119 -7.92 5.49 4.32
C LEU A 119 -7.04 4.83 3.26
N ILE A 120 -6.55 3.62 3.52
CA ILE A 120 -5.73 2.86 2.57
C ILE A 120 -6.55 2.48 1.34
N LYS A 121 -7.82 2.08 1.50
CA LYS A 121 -8.72 1.79 0.35
C LYS A 121 -8.92 3.02 -0.52
N SER A 122 -9.13 4.20 0.08
CA SER A 122 -9.22 5.46 -0.67
C SER A 122 -7.93 5.76 -1.43
N LEU A 123 -6.78 5.62 -0.75
CA LEU A 123 -5.47 5.82 -1.35
C LEU A 123 -5.21 4.88 -2.54
N ILE A 124 -5.53 3.59 -2.40
CA ILE A 124 -5.40 2.63 -3.49
C ILE A 124 -6.32 2.99 -4.66
N LYS A 125 -7.54 3.44 -4.37
CA LYS A 125 -8.49 3.89 -5.40
C LYS A 125 -7.95 5.09 -6.18
N GLU A 126 -7.36 6.08 -5.52
CA GLU A 126 -6.72 7.21 -6.19
C GLU A 126 -5.58 6.76 -7.10
N ILE A 127 -4.74 5.85 -6.62
CA ILE A 127 -3.59 5.33 -7.37
C ILE A 127 -4.04 4.43 -8.53
N SER A 128 -5.20 3.80 -8.42
CA SER A 128 -5.77 3.01 -9.51
C SER A 128 -5.98 3.83 -10.78
N TYR A 129 -6.24 5.13 -10.66
CA TYR A 129 -6.38 6.02 -11.81
C TYR A 129 -5.06 6.31 -12.52
N TRP A 130 -3.92 6.09 -11.86
CA TRP A 130 -2.60 6.27 -12.46
C TRP A 130 -2.12 5.01 -13.18
N LEU A 131 -2.81 3.89 -12.99
CA LEU A 131 -2.45 2.62 -13.60
C LEU A 131 -3.23 2.41 -14.89
N PRO A 132 -2.59 1.90 -15.96
CA PRO A 132 -3.25 1.69 -17.24
C PRO A 132 -4.20 0.47 -17.24
N PHE A 133 -4.44 -0.18 -16.09
CA PHE A 133 -5.22 -1.42 -15.99
C PHE A 133 -6.08 -1.43 -14.73
N LYS A 134 -7.16 -2.23 -14.77
CA LYS A 134 -8.05 -2.37 -13.60
C LYS A 134 -7.39 -3.17 -12.50
N ILE A 135 -7.61 -2.73 -11.26
CA ILE A 135 -7.13 -3.39 -10.05
C ILE A 135 -8.28 -4.02 -9.25
N LYS A 136 -7.94 -5.00 -8.44
CA LYS A 136 -8.78 -5.60 -7.40
C LYS A 136 -8.12 -5.38 -6.05
N ILE A 137 -8.91 -4.97 -5.08
CA ILE A 137 -8.49 -4.88 -3.68
C ILE A 137 -8.99 -6.15 -2.98
N GLU A 138 -8.07 -6.93 -2.41
CA GLU A 138 -8.39 -8.16 -1.68
C GLU A 138 -7.95 -8.02 -0.22
N LYS A 139 -8.84 -8.40 0.70
CA LYS A 139 -8.51 -8.49 2.13
C LYS A 139 -8.18 -9.93 2.46
N GLU A 140 -6.99 -10.17 3.00
CA GLU A 140 -6.63 -11.47 3.53
C GLU A 140 -7.11 -11.54 4.98
N LYS A 141 -8.03 -12.48 5.25
CA LYS A 141 -8.47 -12.76 6.61
C LYS A 141 -7.41 -13.66 7.24
N SER A 142 -6.65 -13.14 8.20
CA SER A 142 -5.76 -13.96 9.03
C SER A 142 -6.62 -14.85 9.93
N ILE A 143 -6.67 -16.16 9.59
CA ILE A 143 -7.29 -17.24 10.37
C ILE A 143 -6.86 -17.15 11.83
#